data_AF-A0A6M5FBY2-F1
#
_entry.id   AF-A0A6M5FBY2-F1
#
_cell.length_a   1.000
_cell.length_b   1.000
_cell.length_c   1.000
_cell.angle_alpha   90.00
_cell.angle_beta   90.00
_cell.angle_gamma   90.00
#
_symmetry.space_group_name_H-M   'P 1'
#
loop_
_entity.id
_entity.type
_entity.pdbx_description
1 polymer ?
#
loop_
_entity_poly.entity_id
_entity_poly.type
_entity_poly.pdbx_seq_one_letter_code
_entity_poly.pdbx_strand_id
1 'polypeptide(L)'
;MPTILKKALGLVLADNTRLSRSSQSVKPAHAASAPKVPKSTRSLLRLTRKDRPLKKLTERELIQLESEIGATIFGEKPDHVVRRTFFNLDKTTWIWHEEVMSKDGKRHELTTRYEVQPKGILKIQPNYQYNYLEGQELQNFVLAVNEYHERVARQLYNRDPKTGQLV
;
A
#
# COMPACT_ATOMS: atom_id res chain seq x y z
N MET A 1 7.57 10.22 1.06
CA MET A 1 6.88 9.11 1.73
C MET A 1 5.53 8.96 1.06
N PRO A 2 5.25 7.83 0.38
CA PRO A 2 3.89 7.53 -0.05
C PRO A 2 3.00 7.48 1.19
N THR A 3 1.80 8.03 1.06
CA THR A 3 0.85 8.25 2.16
C THR A 3 0.49 6.95 2.87
N ILE A 4 0.56 5.82 2.15
CA ILE A 4 0.18 4.49 2.59
C ILE A 4 1.15 3.97 3.68
N LEU A 5 2.48 3.95 3.44
CA LEU A 5 3.44 3.47 4.45
C LEU A 5 3.55 4.36 5.70
N LYS A 6 3.44 5.69 5.58
CA LYS A 6 3.45 6.57 6.78
C LYS A 6 2.36 6.20 7.77
N LYS A 7 1.21 5.79 7.24
CA LYS A 7 0.00 5.57 8.00
C LYS A 7 -0.11 4.13 8.50
N ALA A 8 0.41 3.14 7.76
CA ALA A 8 0.53 1.77 8.24
C ALA A 8 1.51 1.66 9.42
N LEU A 9 2.70 2.26 9.32
CA LEU A 9 3.66 2.36 10.42
C LEU A 9 3.08 3.14 11.62
N GLY A 10 2.30 4.19 11.35
CA GLY A 10 1.61 4.96 12.38
C GLY A 10 0.52 4.19 13.12
N LEU A 11 -0.11 3.18 12.51
CA LEU A 11 -1.15 2.37 13.18
C LEU A 11 -0.50 1.31 14.09
N VAL A 12 0.53 0.60 13.59
CA VAL A 12 1.26 -0.41 14.37
C VAL A 12 1.95 0.21 15.60
N LEU A 13 2.43 1.45 15.49
CA LEU A 13 3.04 2.17 16.62
C LEU A 13 2.00 2.84 17.55
N ALA A 14 0.82 3.21 17.05
CA ALA A 14 -0.21 3.87 17.85
C ALA A 14 -0.94 2.92 18.81
N ASP A 15 -1.12 1.65 18.44
CA ASP A 15 -1.82 0.69 19.31
C ASP A 15 -1.04 0.36 20.60
N ASN A 16 0.28 0.57 20.61
CA ASN A 16 1.14 0.36 21.78
C ASN A 16 1.32 1.59 22.68
N THR A 17 0.75 2.74 22.32
CA THR A 17 0.99 3.97 23.08
C THR A 17 -0.27 4.80 23.19
N ARG A 18 -0.82 4.88 24.42
CA ARG A 18 -1.57 6.04 24.96
C ARG A 18 -3.07 6.06 24.57
N LEU A 19 -4.07 5.86 25.44
CA LEU A 19 -4.21 6.29 26.85
C LEU A 19 -3.51 7.63 27.12
N SER A 20 -4.11 8.73 26.66
CA SER A 20 -4.20 10.04 27.35
C SER A 20 -4.19 11.25 26.42
N ARG A 21 -5.16 12.14 26.71
CA ARG A 21 -5.28 13.57 26.38
C ARG A 21 -5.56 13.91 24.91
N SER A 22 -6.74 14.44 24.57
CA SER A 22 -7.39 15.72 24.91
C SER A 22 -6.95 16.91 24.04
N SER A 23 -7.98 17.63 23.58
CA SER A 23 -8.11 19.08 23.33
C SER A 23 -7.67 19.74 22.00
N GLN A 24 -8.67 20.44 21.41
CA GLN A 24 -8.65 21.73 20.66
C GLN A 24 -8.32 21.69 19.14
N SER A 25 -9.25 22.04 18.21
CA SER A 25 -9.86 23.36 17.82
C SER A 25 -8.85 24.26 17.06
N VAL A 26 -9.06 24.97 15.94
CA VAL A 26 -10.18 25.78 15.37
C VAL A 26 -9.93 26.07 13.86
N LYS A 27 -10.98 26.39 13.09
CA LYS A 27 -11.03 27.12 11.78
C LYS A 27 -10.55 28.61 11.92
N PRO A 28 -10.23 29.43 10.88
CA PRO A 28 -11.09 29.95 9.75
C PRO A 28 -10.36 29.92 8.38
N ALA A 29 -10.93 30.05 7.17
CA ALA A 29 -11.91 30.91 6.49
C ALA A 29 -11.39 32.30 6.00
N HIS A 30 -11.54 32.51 4.68
CA HIS A 30 -11.64 33.75 3.87
C HIS A 30 -10.46 34.31 3.02
N ALA A 31 -10.75 34.34 1.71
CA ALA A 31 -10.77 35.49 0.78
C ALA A 31 -9.52 35.89 -0.06
N ALA A 32 -9.71 35.69 -1.38
CA ALA A 32 -9.51 36.62 -2.50
C ALA A 32 -8.16 37.37 -2.71
N SER A 33 -7.51 37.11 -3.86
CA SER A 33 -7.47 38.03 -5.03
C SER A 33 -6.28 37.70 -5.95
N ALA A 34 -6.49 37.76 -7.27
CA ALA A 34 -5.51 37.52 -8.33
C ALA A 34 -5.00 38.86 -8.93
N PRO A 35 -4.20 38.88 -10.01
CA PRO A 35 -2.77 38.58 -10.09
C PRO A 35 -1.96 39.79 -10.63
N LYS A 36 -0.63 39.80 -10.45
CA LYS A 36 0.25 40.73 -11.20
C LYS A 36 1.59 40.04 -11.52
N VAL A 37 1.80 39.73 -12.80
CA VAL A 37 3.01 39.14 -13.34
C VAL A 37 3.89 40.27 -13.89
N PRO A 38 5.19 40.32 -13.56
CA PRO A 38 6.18 40.92 -14.44
C PRO A 38 7.07 39.86 -15.10
N LYS A 39 7.30 40.10 -16.39
CA LYS A 39 8.09 39.31 -17.34
C LYS A 39 9.53 39.15 -16.83
N SER A 40 9.96 37.91 -16.61
CA SER A 40 11.37 37.57 -16.39
C SER A 40 11.85 36.69 -17.53
N THR A 41 12.74 37.25 -18.34
CA THR A 41 13.59 36.57 -19.30
C THR A 41 14.34 35.44 -18.59
N ARG A 42 13.99 34.19 -18.89
CA ARG A 42 14.80 33.04 -18.49
C ARG A 42 15.35 32.36 -19.74
N SER A 43 16.67 32.49 -19.84
CA SER A 43 17.57 31.71 -20.68
C SER A 43 17.13 30.24 -20.74
N LEU A 44 17.08 29.71 -21.97
CA LEU A 44 16.92 28.28 -22.22
C LEU A 44 18.20 27.56 -21.81
N LEU A 45 18.34 27.29 -20.51
CA LEU A 45 19.39 26.42 -19.99
C LEU A 45 19.15 25.01 -20.53
N ARG A 46 20.14 24.50 -21.28
CA ARG A 46 20.22 23.10 -21.72
C ARG A 46 20.19 22.21 -20.48
N LEU A 47 19.05 21.55 -20.20
CA LEU A 47 19.00 20.47 -19.21
C LEU A 47 19.93 19.35 -19.65
N THR A 48 21.01 19.15 -18.91
CA THR A 48 21.87 17.98 -19.10
C THR A 48 21.16 16.74 -18.55
N ARG A 49 21.46 15.55 -19.07
CA ARG A 49 20.82 14.29 -18.61
C ARG A 49 21.01 13.99 -17.11
N LYS A 50 21.95 14.67 -16.44
CA LYS A 50 22.20 14.61 -14.99
C LYS A 50 21.18 15.40 -14.15
N ASP A 51 20.45 16.34 -14.75
CA ASP A 51 19.49 17.22 -14.04
C ASP A 51 18.04 16.73 -14.18
N ARG A 52 17.81 15.51 -14.67
CA ARG A 52 16.49 14.90 -14.59
C ARG A 52 16.17 14.69 -13.11
N PRO A 53 15.18 15.39 -12.53
CA PRO A 53 14.75 15.06 -11.19
C PRO A 53 14.38 13.57 -11.22
N LEU A 54 14.96 12.78 -10.31
CA LEU A 54 14.62 11.37 -10.12
C LEU A 54 13.09 11.27 -10.22
N LYS A 55 12.59 10.60 -11.27
CA LYS A 55 11.15 10.49 -11.51
C LYS A 55 10.58 9.84 -10.26
N LYS A 56 9.94 10.63 -9.41
CA LYS A 56 9.30 10.12 -8.20
C LYS A 56 8.23 9.16 -8.70
N LEU A 57 8.36 7.88 -8.34
CA LEU A 57 7.38 6.87 -8.71
C LEU A 57 5.99 7.34 -8.30
N THR A 58 5.05 7.19 -9.20
CA THR A 58 3.64 7.45 -8.93
C THR A 58 3.10 6.40 -7.95
N GLU A 59 2.01 6.72 -7.26
CA GLU A 59 1.36 5.78 -6.33
C GLU A 59 0.97 4.46 -7.01
N ARG A 60 0.54 4.51 -8.27
CA ARG A 60 0.24 3.31 -9.06
C ARG A 60 1.48 2.46 -9.35
N GLU A 61 2.59 3.11 -9.72
CA GLU A 61 3.87 2.41 -9.95
C GLU A 61 4.38 1.77 -8.64
N LEU A 62 4.20 2.43 -7.50
CA LEU A 62 4.54 1.86 -6.19
C LEU A 62 3.68 0.65 -5.85
N ILE A 63 2.35 0.75 -5.99
CA ILE A 63 1.43 -0.38 -5.76
C ILE A 63 1.81 -1.57 -6.66
N GLN A 64 2.18 -1.32 -7.91
CA GLN A 64 2.63 -2.37 -8.83
C GLN A 64 3.88 -3.08 -8.29
N LEU A 65 4.92 -2.34 -7.90
CA LEU A 65 6.14 -2.92 -7.33
C LEU A 65 5.88 -3.65 -6.01
N GLU A 66 5.05 -3.08 -5.14
CA GLU A 66 4.66 -3.72 -3.89
C GLU A 66 3.88 -5.02 -4.14
N SER A 67 3.02 -5.05 -5.16
CA SER A 67 2.26 -6.24 -5.53
C SER A 67 3.13 -7.38 -6.07
N GLU A 68 4.24 -7.04 -6.73
CA GLU A 68 5.24 -8.01 -7.20
C GLU A 68 5.98 -8.64 -6.03
N ILE A 69 6.37 -7.83 -5.05
CA ILE A 69 6.95 -8.34 -3.79
C ILE A 69 5.93 -9.22 -3.07
N GLY A 70 4.69 -8.76 -2.95
CA GLY A 70 3.64 -9.49 -2.25
C GLY A 70 3.26 -10.83 -2.88
N ALA A 71 3.39 -10.96 -4.20
CA ALA A 71 3.20 -12.22 -4.91
C ALA A 71 4.14 -13.34 -4.42
N THR A 72 5.35 -12.98 -3.98
CA THR A 72 6.40 -13.92 -3.55
C THR A 72 6.30 -14.38 -2.10
N ILE A 73 5.42 -13.75 -1.30
CA ILE A 73 5.29 -14.05 0.14
C ILE A 73 4.71 -15.45 0.36
N PHE A 74 3.86 -15.89 -0.56
CA PHE A 74 3.11 -17.14 -0.47
C PHE A 74 3.83 -18.32 -1.12
N GLY A 75 5.14 -18.17 -1.38
CA GLY A 75 5.97 -19.17 -2.04
C GLY A 75 5.77 -19.21 -3.56
N GLU A 76 6.25 -20.30 -4.17
CA GLU A 76 6.13 -20.50 -5.61
C GLU A 76 4.66 -20.60 -6.04
N LYS A 77 4.34 -19.97 -7.18
CA LYS A 77 2.99 -20.06 -7.74
C LYS A 77 2.79 -21.47 -8.33
N PRO A 78 1.64 -22.12 -8.08
CA PRO A 78 1.29 -23.35 -8.77
C PRO A 78 1.21 -23.15 -10.30
N ASP A 79 1.45 -24.20 -11.08
CA ASP A 79 1.50 -24.12 -12.56
C ASP A 79 0.21 -23.58 -13.20
N HIS A 80 -0.93 -23.85 -12.57
CA HIS A 80 -2.24 -23.37 -13.05
C HIS A 80 -2.50 -21.90 -12.70
N VAL A 81 -1.73 -21.31 -11.79
CA VAL A 81 -1.85 -19.90 -11.42
C VAL A 81 -1.05 -19.06 -12.41
N VAL A 82 -1.76 -18.30 -13.23
CA VAL A 82 -1.17 -17.38 -14.21
C VAL A 82 -0.53 -16.21 -13.47
N ARG A 83 -1.31 -15.58 -12.60
CA ARG A 83 -0.93 -14.37 -11.87
C ARG A 83 -1.43 -14.44 -10.43
N ARG A 84 -0.59 -13.99 -9.51
CA ARG A 84 -0.93 -13.80 -8.10
C ARG A 84 -0.39 -12.45 -7.67
N THR A 85 -1.22 -11.65 -7.02
CA THR A 85 -0.80 -10.38 -6.43
C THR A 85 -1.40 -10.24 -5.04
N PHE A 86 -0.58 -9.71 -4.13
CA PHE A 86 -1.00 -9.37 -2.78
C PHE A 86 -0.44 -7.99 -2.45
N PHE A 87 -1.30 -7.04 -2.11
CA PHE A 87 -0.85 -5.69 -1.78
C PHE A 87 -1.82 -4.98 -0.86
N ASN A 88 -1.30 -3.94 -0.20
CA ASN A 88 -2.10 -3.02 0.58
C ASN A 88 -2.64 -1.92 -0.34
N LEU A 89 -3.96 -1.79 -0.43
CA LEU A 89 -4.60 -0.71 -1.19
C LEU A 89 -4.70 0.56 -0.33
N ASP A 90 -5.15 0.38 0.91
CA ASP A 90 -5.35 1.42 1.91
C ASP A 90 -4.92 0.92 3.29
N LYS A 91 -4.92 1.80 4.29
CA LYS A 91 -4.53 1.48 5.68
C LYS A 91 -5.10 0.18 6.25
N THR A 92 -6.35 -0.11 5.92
CA THR A 92 -7.11 -1.25 6.45
C THR A 92 -7.49 -2.24 5.36
N THR A 93 -7.20 -1.94 4.09
CA THR A 93 -7.70 -2.72 2.96
C THR A 93 -6.55 -3.43 2.28
N TRP A 94 -6.61 -4.76 2.30
CA TRP A 94 -5.68 -5.64 1.62
C TRP A 94 -6.39 -6.32 0.46
N ILE A 95 -5.69 -6.43 -0.66
CA ILE A 95 -6.21 -7.06 -1.87
C ILE A 95 -5.36 -8.27 -2.17
N TRP A 96 -6.04 -9.40 -2.31
CA TRP A 96 -5.53 -10.60 -2.93
C TRP A 96 -6.20 -10.75 -4.29
N HIS A 97 -5.43 -10.89 -5.35
CA HIS A 97 -5.95 -11.17 -6.67
C HIS A 97 -5.19 -12.36 -7.27
N GLU A 98 -5.95 -13.32 -7.77
CA GLU A 98 -5.41 -14.53 -8.37
C GLU A 98 -6.10 -14.80 -9.70
N GLU A 99 -5.30 -14.97 -10.75
CA GLU A 99 -5.73 -15.39 -12.08
C GLU A 99 -5.28 -16.83 -12.29
N VAL A 100 -6.23 -17.73 -12.51
CA VAL A 100 -6.01 -19.16 -12.68
C VAL A 100 -6.44 -19.57 -14.09
N MET A 101 -5.62 -20.39 -14.75
CA MET A 101 -5.99 -21.07 -15.98
C MET A 101 -6.59 -22.44 -15.63
N SER A 102 -7.84 -22.66 -16.01
CA SER A 102 -8.46 -23.98 -15.97
C SER A 102 -7.86 -24.89 -17.03
N LYS A 103 -8.00 -26.21 -16.85
CA LYS A 103 -7.57 -27.23 -17.80
C LYS A 103 -8.21 -27.08 -19.19
N ASP A 104 -9.40 -26.48 -19.24
CA ASP A 104 -10.13 -26.19 -20.48
C ASP A 104 -9.63 -24.91 -21.21
N GLY A 105 -8.54 -24.30 -20.74
CA GLY A 105 -7.98 -23.05 -21.27
C GLY A 105 -8.75 -21.78 -20.86
N LYS A 106 -9.81 -21.91 -20.05
CA LYS A 106 -10.57 -20.76 -19.53
C LYS A 106 -9.83 -20.09 -18.39
N ARG A 107 -9.83 -18.75 -18.38
CA ARG A 107 -9.25 -17.94 -17.31
C ARG A 107 -10.33 -17.66 -16.25
N HIS A 108 -9.95 -17.88 -15.00
CA HIS A 108 -10.76 -17.56 -13.83
C HIS A 108 -10.00 -16.56 -12.98
N GLU A 109 -10.63 -15.44 -12.67
CA GLU A 109 -10.09 -14.44 -11.76
C GLU A 109 -10.83 -14.49 -10.42
N LEU A 110 -10.06 -14.42 -9.34
CA LEU A 110 -10.56 -14.36 -7.98
C LEU A 110 -9.93 -13.17 -7.28
N THR A 111 -10.75 -12.16 -6.98
CA THR A 111 -10.32 -11.01 -6.18
C THR A 111 -10.93 -11.10 -4.80
N THR A 112 -10.09 -11.29 -3.79
CA THR A 112 -10.49 -11.28 -2.38
C THR A 112 -9.99 -9.99 -1.73
N ARG A 113 -10.90 -9.26 -1.07
CA ARG A 113 -10.57 -8.08 -0.28
C ARG A 113 -10.64 -8.43 1.20
N TYR A 114 -9.60 -8.07 1.94
CA TYR A 114 -9.59 -8.16 3.39
C TYR A 114 -9.65 -6.75 3.97
N GLU A 115 -10.62 -6.51 4.84
CA GLU A 115 -10.82 -5.23 5.51
C GLU A 115 -10.58 -5.39 7.01
N VAL A 116 -9.55 -4.73 7.51
CA VAL A 116 -9.20 -4.70 8.93
C VAL A 116 -10.12 -3.73 9.65
N GLN A 117 -10.92 -4.26 10.57
CA GLN A 117 -11.85 -3.50 11.40
C GLN A 117 -11.51 -3.71 12.88
N PRO A 118 -11.98 -2.83 13.79
CA PRO A 118 -11.72 -2.99 15.24
C PRO A 118 -12.22 -4.33 15.82
N LYS A 119 -13.25 -4.92 15.20
CA LYS A 119 -13.82 -6.21 15.60
C LYS A 119 -13.10 -7.43 15.01
N GLY A 120 -12.24 -7.25 14.01
CA GLY A 120 -11.60 -8.34 13.29
C GLY A 120 -11.39 -8.04 11.81
N ILE A 121 -10.95 -9.04 11.06
CA ILE A 121 -10.61 -8.89 9.64
C ILE A 121 -11.73 -9.49 8.80
N LEU A 122 -12.43 -8.66 8.05
CA LEU A 122 -13.51 -9.06 7.17
C LEU A 122 -12.97 -9.46 5.80
N LYS A 123 -13.14 -10.72 5.43
CA LYS A 123 -12.88 -11.25 4.09
C LYS A 123 -14.11 -11.08 3.21
N ILE A 124 -13.90 -10.48 2.05
CA ILE A 124 -14.91 -10.19 1.04
C ILE A 124 -14.47 -10.88 -0.26
N GLN A 125 -15.27 -11.84 -0.72
CA GLN A 125 -15.03 -12.57 -1.96
C GLN A 125 -16.12 -12.24 -2.99
N PRO A 126 -15.89 -12.57 -4.28
CA PRO A 126 -16.94 -12.48 -5.29
C PRO A 126 -18.15 -13.32 -4.85
N ASN A 127 -19.35 -12.96 -5.32
CA ASN A 127 -20.63 -13.57 -4.93
C ASN A 127 -21.11 -13.23 -3.50
N TYR A 128 -20.80 -12.02 -3.01
CA TYR A 128 -21.33 -11.49 -1.75
C TYR A 128 -21.02 -12.37 -0.51
N GLN A 129 -19.86 -13.03 -0.52
CA GLN A 129 -19.40 -13.82 0.62
C GLN A 129 -18.59 -12.92 1.57
N TYR A 130 -19.12 -12.74 2.78
CA TYR A 130 -18.57 -11.89 3.84
C TYR A 130 -18.33 -12.74 5.08
N ASN A 131 -17.06 -13.00 5.42
CA ASN A 131 -16.70 -13.82 6.56
C ASN A 131 -15.58 -13.15 7.36
N TYR A 132 -15.61 -13.26 8.69
CA TYR A 132 -14.45 -12.87 9.48
C TYR A 132 -13.39 -13.95 9.41
N LEU A 133 -12.14 -13.51 9.34
CA LEU A 133 -11.01 -14.41 9.49
C LEU A 133 -10.91 -14.87 10.94
N GLU A 134 -10.84 -16.18 11.13
CA GLU A 134 -10.70 -16.81 12.44
C GLU A 134 -9.66 -17.93 12.39
N GLY A 135 -9.20 -18.36 13.58
CA GLY A 135 -8.29 -19.48 13.73
C GLY A 135 -6.99 -19.34 12.92
N GLN A 136 -6.65 -20.38 12.17
CA GLN A 136 -5.40 -20.44 11.41
C GLN A 136 -5.36 -19.44 10.24
N GLU A 137 -6.50 -19.16 9.61
CA GLU A 137 -6.55 -18.23 8.48
C GLU A 137 -6.16 -16.81 8.91
N LEU A 138 -6.65 -16.38 10.08
CA LEU A 138 -6.27 -15.11 10.69
C LEU A 138 -4.76 -15.03 10.98
N GLN A 139 -4.20 -16.09 11.56
CA GLN A 139 -2.76 -16.14 11.87
C GLN A 139 -1.91 -16.06 10.59
N ASN A 140 -2.28 -16.82 9.56
CA ASN A 140 -1.60 -16.81 8.27
C ASN A 140 -1.68 -15.42 7.61
N PHE A 141 -2.82 -14.74 7.73
CA PHE A 141 -2.97 -13.37 7.23
C PHE A 141 -2.04 -12.40 7.95
N VAL A 142 -1.96 -12.45 9.28
CA VAL A 142 -1.07 -11.58 10.07
C VAL A 142 0.39 -11.81 9.70
N LEU A 143 0.81 -13.07 9.54
CA LEU A 143 2.15 -13.41 9.10
C LEU A 143 2.46 -12.86 7.71
N ALA A 144 1.54 -13.03 6.76
CA ALA A 144 1.71 -12.51 5.39
C ALA A 144 1.80 -10.98 5.35
N VAL A 145 1.01 -10.28 6.17
CA VAL A 145 1.07 -8.82 6.30
C VAL A 145 2.41 -8.35 6.89
N ASN A 146 2.91 -9.04 7.92
CA ASN A 146 4.21 -8.72 8.51
C ASN A 146 5.35 -8.94 7.51
N GLU A 147 5.37 -10.09 6.83
CA GLU A 147 6.36 -10.41 5.81
C GLU A 147 6.32 -9.40 4.65
N TYR A 148 5.12 -9.00 4.22
CA TYR A 148 4.92 -7.96 3.22
C TYR A 148 5.58 -6.66 3.65
N HIS A 149 5.29 -6.21 4.87
CA HIS A 149 5.83 -4.96 5.38
C HIS A 149 7.35 -5.00 5.47
N GLU A 150 7.93 -6.11 5.95
CA GLU A 150 9.38 -6.27 6.03
C GLU A 150 10.06 -6.21 4.67
N ARG A 151 9.56 -6.97 3.69
CA ARG A 151 10.14 -7.02 2.34
C ARG A 151 9.97 -5.69 1.62
N VAL A 152 8.79 -5.09 1.66
CA VAL A 152 8.51 -3.81 1.01
C VAL A 152 9.35 -2.69 1.63
N ALA A 153 9.42 -2.60 2.96
CA ALA A 153 10.22 -1.57 3.63
C ALA A 153 11.71 -1.66 3.25
N ARG A 154 12.27 -2.87 3.24
CA ARG A 154 13.69 -3.09 2.90
C ARG A 154 13.97 -2.94 1.42
N GLN A 155 13.21 -3.60 0.56
CA GLN A 155 13.51 -3.73 -0.87
C GLN A 155 13.07 -2.51 -1.69
N LEU A 156 11.92 -1.93 -1.36
CA LEU A 156 11.37 -0.81 -2.13
C LEU A 156 11.72 0.54 -1.50
N TYR A 157 11.75 0.61 -0.17
CA TYR A 157 11.92 1.87 0.54
C TYR A 157 13.29 2.04 1.23
N ASN A 158 14.17 1.03 1.18
CA ASN A 158 15.49 1.00 1.85
C ASN A 158 15.40 1.46 3.31
N ARG A 159 14.49 0.84 4.06
CA ARG A 159 14.25 1.16 5.45
C ARG A 159 14.19 -0.06 6.32
N ASP A 160 14.58 0.16 7.57
CA ASP A 160 14.40 -0.81 8.63
C ASP A 160 12.90 -0.88 8.97
N PRO A 161 12.25 -2.05 8.83
CA PRO A 161 10.83 -2.20 9.13
C PRO A 161 10.49 -1.95 10.60
N LYS A 162 11.44 -2.09 11.53
CA LYS A 162 11.20 -1.90 12.98
C LYS A 162 11.35 -0.45 13.41
N THR A 163 12.37 0.24 12.91
CA THR A 163 12.71 1.60 13.35
C THR A 163 12.28 2.69 12.36
N GLY A 164 11.99 2.32 11.11
CA GLY A 164 11.66 3.25 10.03
C GLY A 164 12.84 4.08 9.53
N GLN A 165 14.06 3.82 10.03
CA GLN A 165 15.28 4.50 9.62
C GLN A 165 15.74 4.01 8.24
N LEU A 166 16.44 4.88 7.50
CA LEU A 166 17.04 4.50 6.22
C LEU A 166 18.17 3.49 6.47
N VAL A 167 18.20 2.43 5.67
CA VAL A 167 19.23 1.38 5.66
C VAL A 167 20.06 1.51 4.40
#